data_AF-A0A4Y8N5L5-F1
#
_entry.id   AF-A0A4Y8N5L5-F1
#
_cell.length_a   1.000
_cell.length_b   1.000
_cell.length_c   1.000
_cell.angle_alpha   90.00
_cell.angle_beta   90.00
_cell.angle_gamma   90.00
#
_symmetry.space_group_name_H-M   'P 1'
#
loop_
_entity.id
_entity.type
_entity.pdbx_description
1 polymer ?
#
loop_
_entity_poly.entity_id
_entity_poly.type
_entity_poly.pdbx_seq_one_letter_code
_entity_poly.pdbx_strand_id
1 'polypeptide(L)' 'MNKDQVKGVAEQVKGKVNEAVGKATDNPGKEIKGDLQQGAGKAQKAYGDAKEDAKDNAKRNAP' A
#
# COMPACT_ATOMS: atom_id res chain seq x y z
N MET A 1 -29.64 -33.71 2.07
CA MET A 1 -28.91 -32.47 1.72
C MET A 1 -27.93 -32.81 0.62
N ASN A 2 -27.97 -32.08 -0.51
CA ASN A 2 -27.01 -32.27 -1.60
C ASN A 2 -25.67 -31.59 -1.26
N LYS A 3 -24.55 -32.11 -1.80
CA LYS A 3 -23.19 -31.57 -1.58
C LYS A 3 -23.09 -30.08 -1.89
N ASP A 4 -23.87 -29.61 -2.86
CA ASP A 4 -23.95 -28.21 -3.26
C ASP A 4 -24.52 -27.30 -2.16
N GLN A 5 -25.46 -27.79 -1.35
CA GLN A 5 -25.99 -27.03 -0.22
C GLN A 5 -24.96 -26.87 0.89
N VAL A 6 -24.17 -27.91 1.16
CA VAL A 6 -23.08 -27.84 2.16
C VAL A 6 -21.97 -26.89 1.69
N LYS A 7 -21.65 -26.90 0.39
CA LYS A 7 -20.68 -25.97 -0.20
C LYS A 7 -21.19 -24.52 -0.14
N GLY A 8 -22.46 -24.29 -0.44
CA GLY A 8 -23.08 -22.98 -0.33
C GLY A 8 -23.05 -22.42 1.10
N VAL A 9 -23.31 -23.26 2.11
CA VAL A 9 -23.21 -22.86 3.53
C VAL A 9 -21.76 -22.56 3.91
N ALA A 10 -20.80 -23.38 3.47
CA ALA A 10 -19.38 -23.15 3.74
C ALA A 10 -18.87 -21.84 3.11
N GLU A 11 -19.29 -21.54 1.88
CA GLU A 11 -18.96 -20.28 1.20
C GLU A 11 -19.62 -19.08 1.88
N GLN A 12 -20.86 -19.20 2.36
CA GLN A 12 -21.52 -18.15 3.14
C GLN A 12 -20.82 -17.87 4.47
N VAL A 13 -20.38 -18.92 5.18
CA VAL A 13 -19.63 -18.76 6.44
C VAL A 13 -18.28 -18.10 6.17
N LYS A 14 -17.54 -18.57 5.17
CA LYS A 14 -16.26 -17.97 4.76
C LYS A 14 -16.42 -16.51 4.34
N GLY A 15 -17.50 -16.19 3.63
CA GLY A 15 -17.86 -14.83 3.23
C GLY A 15 -18.12 -13.93 4.43
N LYS A 16 -18.92 -14.38 5.42
CA LYS A 16 -19.17 -13.62 6.66
C LYS A 16 -17.90 -13.42 7.50
N VAL A 17 -17.03 -14.43 7.56
CA VAL A 17 -15.74 -14.31 8.25
C VAL A 17 -14.86 -13.28 7.57
N ASN A 18 -14.74 -13.32 6.23
CA ASN A 18 -13.98 -12.32 5.47
C ASN A 18 -14.58 -10.92 5.59
N GLU A 19 -15.91 -10.80 5.62
CA GLU A 19 -16.58 -9.51 5.80
C GLU A 19 -16.37 -8.95 7.21
N ALA A 20 -16.45 -9.79 8.25
CA ALA A 20 -16.18 -9.40 9.62
C ALA A 20 -14.71 -9.01 9.82
N VAL A 21 -13.79 -9.79 9.26
CA VAL A 21 -12.35 -9.46 9.25
C VAL A 21 -12.10 -8.17 8.47
N GLY A 22 -12.74 -7.97 7.31
CA GLY A 22 -12.61 -6.76 6.51
C GLY A 22 -13.14 -5.51 7.20
N LYS A 23 -14.29 -5.61 7.89
CA LYS A 23 -14.88 -4.54 8.70
C LYS A 23 -14.09 -4.26 9.97
N ALA A 24 -13.45 -5.28 10.56
CA ALA A 24 -12.63 -5.13 11.76
C ALA A 24 -11.22 -4.62 11.47
N THR A 25 -10.68 -4.85 10.27
CA THR A 25 -9.27 -4.55 9.96
C THR A 25 -9.05 -3.24 9.20
N ASP A 26 -10.08 -2.46 8.85
CA ASP A 26 -9.95 -1.22 8.06
C ASP A 26 -8.89 -1.31 6.94
N ASN A 27 -8.98 -2.38 6.16
CA ASN A 27 -8.22 -2.63 4.93
C ASN A 27 -6.67 -2.60 5.04
N PRO A 28 -6.06 -3.62 5.66
CA PRO A 28 -4.60 -3.71 5.87
C PRO A 28 -3.81 -3.80 4.55
N GLY A 29 -4.45 -4.29 3.48
CA GLY A 29 -3.85 -4.32 2.14
C GLY A 29 -3.72 -2.94 1.49
N LYS A 30 -4.53 -1.96 1.90
CA LYS A 30 -4.43 -0.57 1.45
C LYS A 30 -3.43 0.23 2.28
N GLU A 31 -3.36 0.01 3.59
CA GLU A 31 -2.36 0.64 4.46
C GLU A 31 -0.93 0.27 4.02
N ILE A 32 -0.64 -1.01 3.81
CA ILE A 32 0.68 -1.46 3.35
C ILE A 32 1.07 -0.83 2.00
N LYS A 33 0.12 -0.75 1.05
CA LYS A 33 0.37 -0.08 -0.23
C LYS A 33 0.61 1.42 -0.06
N GLY A 34 -0.14 2.06 0.84
CA GLY A 34 -0.01 3.47 1.19
C GLY A 34 1.35 3.77 1.81
N ASP A 35 1.78 2.99 2.79
CA ASP A 35 3.08 3.14 3.46
C ASP A 35 4.24 2.89 2.50
N LEU A 36 4.15 1.86 1.65
CA LEU A 36 5.15 1.61 0.62
C LEU A 36 5.24 2.75 -0.38
N GLN A 37 4.11 3.30 -0.84
CA GLN A 37 4.10 4.47 -1.72
C GLN A 37 4.65 5.73 -1.04
N GLN A 38 4.30 5.96 0.22
CA GLN A 38 4.84 7.09 0.97
C GLN A 38 6.36 6.96 1.20
N GLY A 39 6.84 5.76 1.52
CA GLY A 39 8.26 5.47 1.66
C GLY A 39 9.03 5.70 0.36
N ALA A 40 8.52 5.16 -0.75
CA ALA A 40 9.11 5.37 -2.08
C ALA A 40 9.10 6.85 -2.48
N GLY A 41 8.01 7.57 -2.23
CA GLY A 41 7.91 9.01 -2.52
C GLY A 41 8.89 9.86 -1.72
N LYS A 42 9.07 9.56 -0.42
CA LYS A 42 10.08 10.24 0.42
C LYS A 42 11.50 9.99 -0.08
N ALA A 43 11.81 8.75 -0.48
CA ALA A 43 13.13 8.40 -1.01
C ALA A 43 13.42 9.13 -2.34
N GLN A 44 12.45 9.14 -3.27
CA GLN A 44 12.59 9.90 -4.52
C GLN A 44 12.76 11.39 -4.28
N LYS A 45 12.02 11.96 -3.32
CA LYS A 45 12.11 13.38 -2.98
C LYS A 45 13.50 13.73 -2.45
N ALA A 46 14.00 12.97 -1.47
CA ALA A 46 15.33 13.18 -0.90
C ALA A 46 16.44 13.08 -1.95
N TYR A 47 16.33 12.12 -2.88
CA TYR A 47 17.27 12.00 -4.00
C TYR A 47 17.18 13.19 -4.97
N GLY A 48 15.97 13.66 -5.27
CA GLY A 48 15.72 14.85 -6.09
C GLY A 48 16.33 16.10 -5.48
N ASP A 49 16.05 16.36 -4.20
CA ASP A 49 16.55 17.51 -3.46
C ASP A 49 18.10 17.50 -3.43
N ALA A 50 18.74 16.36 -3.12
CA ALA A 50 20.20 16.24 -3.10
C ALA A 50 20.84 16.50 -4.48
N LYS A 51 20.19 16.04 -5.56
CA LYS A 51 20.66 16.29 -6.92
C LYS A 51 20.49 17.76 -7.31
N GLU A 52 19.41 18.39 -6.89
CA GLU A 52 19.15 19.82 -7.13
C GLU A 52 20.17 20.69 -6.38
N ASP A 53 20.40 20.43 -5.10
CA ASP A 53 21.45 21.08 -4.29
C ASP A 53 22.83 20.95 -4.93
N ALA A 54 23.19 19.75 -5.39
CA ALA A 54 24.46 19.51 -6.08
C ALA A 54 24.57 20.30 -7.39
N LYS A 55 23.48 20.37 -8.16
CA LYS A 55 23.42 21.10 -9.43
C LYS A 55 23.45 22.61 -9.21
N ASP A 56 22.75 23.11 -8.20
CA ASP A 56 22.75 24.53 -7.84
C ASP A 56 24.11 24.96 -7.30
N ASN A 57 24.77 24.15 -6.48
CA ASN A 57 26.15 24.41 -6.06
C ASN A 57 27.12 24.42 -7.24
N ALA A 58 27.00 23.47 -8.16
CA ALA A 58 27.82 23.42 -9.37
C ALA A 58 27.57 24.63 -10.28
N LYS A 59 26.32 25.10 -10.37
CA LYS A 59 25.93 26.27 -11.18
C LYS A 59 26.33 27.60 -10.51
N ARG A 60 26.31 27.69 -9.18
CA ARG A 60 26.78 28.86 -8.42
C ARG A 60 28.30 28.99 -8.41
N ASN A 61 29.04 27.88 -8.46
CA ASN A 61 30.51 27.87 -8.53
C ASN A 61 31.05 27.79 -9.97
N ALA A 62 30.20 27.89 -10.98
CA ALA A 62 30.66 28.03 -12.36
C ALA A 62 31.29 29.43 -12.53
N PRO A 63 32.57 29.53 -12.93
CA PRO A 63 33.27 30.80 -13.13
C PRO A 63 32.71 31.63 -14.30
#